data_AF-A0A0D9ARR3-F1
#
_entry.id   AF-A0A0D9ARR3-F1
#
_cell.length_a   1.000
_cell.length_b   1.000
_cell.length_c   1.000
_cell.angle_alpha   90.00
_cell.angle_beta   90.00
_cell.angle_gamma   90.00
#
_symmetry.space_group_name_H-M   'P 1'
#
loop_
_entity.id
_entity.type
_entity.pdbx_description
1 polymer ?
#
loop_
_entity_poly.entity_id
_entity_poly.type
_entity_poly.pdbx_seq_one_letter_code
_entity_poly.pdbx_strand_id
1 'polypeptide(L)'
;MTKKLIGISRHPNTATVLRIADLAAKVGVHIASAGSPIADTLYEFSKTGVGKVRDYVHARDDRRILEFHQHLLYRDEVSEEDILDGELEEANFHALMHACLSDIEDEKTIPYALLTRTIALGKIKPELRRHNILALKDIAWDHLDFLRKLYVVSKYAIIPKQGPGSVTAESILTGYVPGSIEHLAVVSLTSKGFIDGVQLSDLGKEFVKACSSSDDLTPGAYELQVWSDSKCDIILLDQSDSSMRFVELIQSALRAKGIGCGSGTAMEGALKRREASLFTNCAIVIFRRGKRLEAELQENLQHRVGTKPLVQLLIDSDGVETPEQLVSGEILVINSGNEKRGATLAVEKLATQIYKQESSRVS
;
A
#
# COMPACT_ATOMS: atom_id res chain seq x y z
N MET A 1 67.55 3.35 23.54
CA MET A 1 66.22 3.05 24.11
C MET A 1 65.35 4.27 23.79
N THR A 2 64.25 4.24 23.05
CA THR A 2 63.16 3.26 22.98
C THR A 2 62.44 3.34 21.63
N LYS A 3 61.85 2.22 21.25
CA LYS A 3 61.23 1.82 19.98
C LYS A 3 60.19 2.80 19.40
N LYS A 4 60.20 2.96 18.07
CA LYS A 4 59.01 3.28 17.27
C LYS A 4 58.87 2.24 16.16
N LEU A 5 58.21 1.13 16.51
CA LEU A 5 57.59 0.19 15.59
C LEU A 5 56.09 0.47 15.66
N ILE A 6 55.46 0.64 14.50
CA ILE A 6 54.19 0.03 14.07
C ILE A 6 53.89 0.74 12.74
N GLY A 7 54.43 0.15 11.67
CA GLY A 7 53.88 0.34 10.34
C GLY A 7 52.55 -0.39 10.31
N ILE A 8 51.45 0.35 10.29
CA ILE A 8 50.14 -0.21 10.00
C ILE A 8 50.18 -0.59 8.52
N SER A 9 50.28 -1.89 8.27
CA SER A 9 50.02 -2.53 6.98
C SER A 9 48.66 -2.03 6.46
N ARG A 10 48.69 -1.16 5.46
CA ARG A 10 47.55 -0.97 4.57
C ARG A 10 47.58 -2.16 3.62
N HIS A 11 46.85 -3.23 3.94
CA HIS A 11 46.46 -4.20 2.93
C HIS A 11 45.44 -3.52 2.01
N PRO A 12 45.71 -3.38 0.70
CA PRO A 12 44.68 -3.09 -0.26
C PRO A 12 43.87 -4.39 -0.40
N ASN A 13 42.77 -4.49 0.33
CA ASN A 13 41.79 -5.53 0.07
C ASN A 13 41.06 -5.08 -1.20
N THR A 14 41.57 -5.47 -2.37
CA THR A 14 40.82 -5.36 -3.62
C THR A 14 39.63 -6.30 -3.48
N ALA A 15 38.49 -5.75 -3.04
CA ALA A 15 37.26 -6.51 -2.93
C ALA A 15 36.93 -7.06 -4.32
N THR A 16 36.83 -8.38 -4.44
CA THR A 16 36.39 -9.02 -5.68
C THR A 16 34.95 -8.57 -5.95
N VAL A 17 34.71 -8.01 -7.14
CA VAL A 17 33.39 -7.56 -7.59
C VAL A 17 32.81 -8.61 -8.52
N LEU A 18 31.59 -9.05 -8.24
CA LEU A 18 30.78 -9.94 -9.07
C LEU A 18 29.85 -9.11 -9.94
N ARG A 19 29.76 -9.43 -11.24
CA ARG A 19 28.73 -8.90 -12.12
C ARG A 19 27.48 -9.76 -12.02
N ILE A 20 26.30 -9.14 -11.92
CA ILE A 20 25.03 -9.89 -11.87
C ILE A 20 24.84 -10.70 -13.17
N ALA A 21 25.29 -10.18 -14.31
CA ALA A 21 25.28 -10.92 -15.58
C ALA A 21 26.06 -12.24 -15.54
N ASP A 22 27.20 -12.29 -14.84
CA ASP A 22 28.00 -13.51 -14.72
C ASP A 22 27.32 -14.56 -13.82
N LEU A 23 26.64 -14.09 -12.76
CA LEU A 23 25.75 -14.92 -11.95
C LEU A 23 24.57 -15.43 -12.78
N ALA A 24 23.97 -14.57 -13.61
CA ALA A 24 22.87 -14.91 -14.50
C ALA A 24 23.26 -15.94 -15.56
N ALA A 25 24.44 -15.79 -16.18
CA ALA A 25 24.95 -16.73 -17.16
C ALA A 25 25.23 -18.11 -16.54
N LYS A 26 25.85 -18.14 -15.34
CA LYS A 26 26.09 -19.39 -14.62
C LYS A 26 24.77 -20.09 -14.26
N VAL A 27 23.83 -19.35 -13.69
CA VAL A 27 22.51 -19.90 -13.29
C VAL A 27 21.67 -20.27 -14.51
N GLY A 28 21.69 -19.48 -15.59
CA GLY A 28 20.98 -19.73 -16.83
C GLY A 28 21.46 -21.01 -17.54
N VAL A 29 22.76 -21.28 -17.52
CA VAL A 29 23.32 -22.57 -18.00
C VAL A 29 22.84 -23.73 -17.12
N HIS A 30 22.70 -23.53 -15.81
CA HIS A 30 22.21 -24.54 -14.87
C HIS A 30 20.67 -24.75 -14.91
N ILE A 31 19.89 -23.73 -15.27
CA ILE A 31 18.42 -23.82 -15.36
C ILE A 31 17.96 -24.27 -16.76
N ALA A 32 18.60 -23.82 -17.84
CA ALA A 32 18.27 -24.22 -19.21
C ALA A 32 18.70 -25.66 -19.55
N SER A 33 19.66 -26.22 -18.80
CA SER A 33 19.95 -27.65 -18.83
C SER A 33 18.94 -28.40 -17.96
N ALA A 34 17.73 -28.59 -18.48
CA ALA A 34 16.71 -29.47 -17.93
C ALA A 34 17.14 -30.97 -17.97
N GLY A 35 18.37 -31.30 -17.57
CA GLY A 35 18.89 -32.66 -17.52
C GLY A 35 20.40 -32.88 -17.37
N SER A 36 21.15 -32.16 -16.50
CA SER A 36 22.44 -32.59 -15.84
C SER A 36 23.46 -31.44 -15.64
N PRO A 37 24.34 -31.38 -14.60
CA PRO A 37 24.46 -32.12 -13.34
C PRO A 37 24.62 -31.16 -12.13
N ILE A 38 23.54 -30.76 -11.47
CA ILE A 38 23.61 -30.43 -10.03
C ILE A 38 23.22 -31.67 -9.20
N ALA A 39 22.51 -32.63 -9.82
CA ALA A 39 22.12 -33.89 -9.19
C ALA A 39 23.30 -34.83 -8.87
N ASP A 40 24.34 -34.89 -9.73
CA ASP A 40 25.40 -35.91 -9.59
C ASP A 40 26.47 -35.58 -8.54
N THR A 41 26.64 -34.32 -8.13
CA THR A 41 27.54 -33.95 -7.03
C THR A 41 26.90 -34.08 -5.64
N LEU A 42 25.60 -34.37 -5.55
CA LEU A 42 24.85 -34.42 -4.28
C LEU A 42 24.49 -35.83 -3.81
N TYR A 43 24.69 -36.87 -4.63
CA TYR A 43 24.18 -38.22 -4.34
C TYR A 43 25.13 -39.14 -3.54
N GLU A 44 26.41 -38.79 -3.40
CA GLU A 44 27.46 -39.61 -2.76
C GLU A 44 27.60 -39.40 -1.24
N PHE A 45 26.51 -39.18 -0.51
CA PHE A 45 26.59 -39.05 0.96
C PHE A 45 25.46 -39.75 1.72
N SER A 46 24.73 -40.72 1.16
CA SER A 46 23.63 -41.39 1.87
C SER A 46 24.05 -42.67 2.60
N LYS A 47 24.28 -42.59 3.92
CA LYS A 47 24.01 -43.72 4.83
C LYS A 47 23.75 -43.25 6.27
N THR A 48 22.70 -43.87 6.85
CA THR A 48 22.24 -43.89 8.26
C THR A 48 21.38 -42.72 8.79
N GLY A 49 20.12 -43.03 9.16
CA GLY A 49 19.26 -42.46 10.23
C GLY A 49 18.91 -40.96 10.24
N VAL A 50 19.88 -40.11 9.93
CA VAL A 50 19.86 -38.64 9.81
C VAL A 50 19.29 -38.19 8.45
N GLY A 51 19.04 -39.15 7.54
CA GLY A 51 18.59 -38.94 6.16
C GLY A 51 17.42 -37.98 6.05
N LYS A 52 16.30 -38.18 6.75
CA LYS A 52 15.12 -37.31 6.58
C LYS A 52 15.33 -35.86 6.98
N VAL A 53 16.10 -35.58 8.03
CA VAL A 53 16.40 -34.19 8.45
C VAL A 53 17.40 -33.56 7.49
N ARG A 54 18.40 -34.32 7.07
CA ARG A 54 19.41 -33.84 6.14
C ARG A 54 18.84 -33.63 4.73
N ASP A 55 18.04 -34.57 4.25
CA ASP A 55 17.35 -34.49 2.96
C ASP A 55 16.32 -33.34 2.99
N TYR A 56 15.66 -33.09 4.12
CA TYR A 56 14.81 -31.92 4.31
C TYR A 56 15.60 -30.61 4.28
N VAL A 57 16.74 -30.53 4.99
CA VAL A 57 17.61 -29.34 4.98
C VAL A 57 18.14 -29.09 3.57
N HIS A 58 18.63 -30.11 2.87
CA HIS A 58 19.11 -29.96 1.49
C HIS A 58 17.98 -29.54 0.55
N ALA A 59 16.82 -30.20 0.59
CA ALA A 59 15.69 -29.82 -0.26
C ALA A 59 15.21 -28.39 0.02
N ARG A 60 15.22 -27.96 1.29
CA ARG A 60 14.89 -26.59 1.70
C ARG A 60 15.92 -25.60 1.18
N ASP A 61 17.20 -25.89 1.35
CA ASP A 61 18.30 -25.03 0.91
C ASP A 61 18.31 -24.92 -0.62
N ASP A 62 18.15 -26.03 -1.35
CA ASP A 62 18.09 -26.06 -2.81
C ASP A 62 16.93 -25.20 -3.34
N ARG A 63 15.75 -25.32 -2.73
CA ARG A 63 14.59 -24.48 -3.05
C ARG A 63 14.90 -23.01 -2.82
N ARG A 64 15.49 -22.67 -1.66
CA ARG A 64 15.84 -21.28 -1.31
C ARG A 64 16.91 -20.69 -2.22
N ILE A 65 17.92 -21.47 -2.61
CA ILE A 65 18.94 -21.07 -3.58
C ILE A 65 18.26 -20.75 -4.91
N LEU A 66 17.38 -21.62 -5.39
CA LEU A 66 16.68 -21.42 -6.66
C LEU A 66 15.80 -20.17 -6.63
N GLU A 67 14.96 -20.03 -5.59
CA GLU A 67 14.08 -18.88 -5.40
C GLU A 67 14.87 -17.57 -5.25
N PHE A 68 15.97 -17.59 -4.48
CA PHE A 68 16.85 -16.44 -4.32
C PHE A 68 17.40 -15.98 -5.67
N HIS A 69 17.93 -16.90 -6.48
CA HIS A 69 18.48 -16.53 -7.79
C HIS A 69 17.39 -16.09 -8.76
N GLN A 70 16.21 -16.71 -8.73
CA GLN A 70 15.07 -16.27 -9.53
C GLN A 70 14.72 -14.81 -9.22
N HIS A 71 14.54 -14.46 -7.96
CA HIS A 71 14.23 -13.10 -7.53
C HIS A 71 15.42 -12.13 -7.59
N LEU A 72 16.66 -12.61 -7.65
CA LEU A 72 17.83 -11.78 -7.93
C LEU A 72 17.94 -11.41 -9.41
N LEU A 73 17.57 -12.32 -10.32
CA LEU A 73 17.82 -12.20 -11.75
C LEU A 73 16.59 -11.75 -12.55
N TYR A 74 15.41 -12.29 -12.27
CA TYR A 74 14.21 -12.09 -13.09
C TYR A 74 13.20 -11.20 -12.38
N ARG A 75 12.80 -10.10 -13.02
CA ARG A 75 11.68 -9.24 -12.61
C ARG A 75 11.23 -8.35 -13.76
N ASP A 76 9.93 -8.21 -13.95
CA ASP A 76 9.33 -7.43 -15.04
C ASP A 76 9.64 -5.91 -14.98
N GLU A 77 10.14 -5.41 -13.85
CA GLU A 77 10.36 -3.97 -13.61
C GLU A 77 11.80 -3.49 -13.82
N VAL A 78 12.72 -4.36 -14.21
CA VAL A 78 14.15 -4.02 -14.33
C VAL A 78 14.57 -4.15 -15.79
N SER A 79 15.23 -3.11 -16.32
CA SER A 79 15.74 -3.15 -17.69
C SER A 79 16.87 -4.18 -17.80
N GLU A 80 17.03 -4.81 -18.97
CA GLU A 80 18.16 -5.73 -19.20
C GLU A 80 19.52 -5.03 -19.01
N GLU A 81 19.58 -3.71 -19.27
CA GLU A 81 20.76 -2.87 -19.05
C GLU A 81 21.17 -2.78 -17.58
N ASP A 82 20.19 -2.61 -16.67
CA ASP A 82 20.45 -2.56 -15.21
C ASP A 82 21.06 -3.89 -14.68
N ILE A 83 20.69 -5.02 -15.28
CA ILE A 83 21.22 -6.34 -14.88
C ILE A 83 22.66 -6.51 -15.37
N LEU A 84 22.99 -5.98 -16.54
CA LEU A 84 24.33 -6.06 -17.13
C LEU A 84 25.35 -5.21 -16.37
N ASP A 85 24.92 -4.05 -15.87
CA ASP A 85 25.77 -3.08 -15.17
C ASP A 85 25.84 -3.28 -13.65
N GLY A 86 25.02 -4.19 -13.09
CA GLY A 86 24.99 -4.45 -11.66
C GLY A 86 26.29 -5.05 -11.12
N GLU A 87 26.86 -4.42 -10.11
CA GLU A 87 28.12 -4.79 -9.47
C GLU A 87 27.94 -5.02 -7.96
N LEU A 88 28.35 -6.21 -7.50
CA LEU A 88 28.23 -6.61 -6.09
C LEU A 88 29.56 -7.12 -5.56
N GLU A 89 30.01 -6.57 -4.44
CA GLU A 89 31.15 -7.15 -3.72
C GLU A 89 30.84 -8.60 -3.30
N GLU A 90 31.75 -9.52 -3.62
CA GLU A 90 31.62 -10.95 -3.34
C GLU A 90 31.30 -11.23 -1.85
N ALA A 91 31.90 -10.47 -0.95
CA ALA A 91 31.64 -10.57 0.49
C ALA A 91 30.17 -10.27 0.86
N ASN A 92 29.54 -9.30 0.19
CA ASN A 92 28.14 -8.94 0.44
C ASN A 92 27.19 -10.00 -0.15
N PHE A 93 27.52 -10.53 -1.33
CA PHE A 93 26.77 -11.64 -1.94
C PHE A 93 26.74 -12.86 -1.02
N HIS A 94 27.92 -13.33 -0.59
CA HIS A 94 28.01 -14.51 0.29
C HIS A 94 27.36 -14.26 1.65
N ALA A 95 27.47 -13.05 2.21
CA ALA A 95 26.81 -12.71 3.46
C ALA A 95 25.28 -12.80 3.36
N LEU A 96 24.68 -12.33 2.27
CA LEU A 96 23.24 -12.37 2.03
C LEU A 96 22.75 -13.78 1.71
N MET A 97 23.44 -14.51 0.83
CA MET A 97 23.11 -15.90 0.52
C MET A 97 23.20 -16.77 1.78
N HIS A 98 24.29 -16.66 2.54
CA HIS A 98 24.43 -17.39 3.79
C HIS A 98 23.35 -17.00 4.81
N ALA A 99 23.04 -15.70 4.95
CA ALA A 99 21.98 -15.25 5.82
C ALA A 99 20.65 -15.91 5.43
N CYS A 100 20.29 -15.89 4.14
CA CYS A 100 19.12 -16.54 3.58
C CYS A 100 19.04 -18.04 3.91
N LEU A 101 20.12 -18.79 3.73
CA LEU A 101 20.11 -20.24 4.00
C LEU A 101 20.02 -20.55 5.49
N SER A 102 20.72 -19.78 6.32
CA SER A 102 20.71 -19.97 7.78
C SER A 102 19.43 -19.47 8.47
N ASP A 103 18.60 -18.69 7.77
CA ASP A 103 17.40 -18.10 8.36
C ASP A 103 16.35 -19.17 8.68
N ILE A 104 15.65 -19.03 9.81
CA ILE A 104 14.58 -19.95 10.20
C ILE A 104 13.27 -19.63 9.47
N GLU A 105 13.11 -18.40 8.96
CA GLU A 105 11.89 -17.94 8.28
C GLU A 105 12.04 -18.07 6.76
N ASP A 106 11.27 -18.96 6.14
CA ASP A 106 11.32 -19.25 4.70
C ASP A 106 10.87 -18.06 3.85
N GLU A 107 9.97 -17.24 4.39
CA GLU A 107 9.38 -16.06 3.79
C GLU A 107 10.43 -14.98 3.46
N LYS A 108 11.56 -14.97 4.17
CA LYS A 108 12.63 -13.98 3.98
C LYS A 108 13.52 -14.24 2.75
N THR A 109 13.37 -15.36 2.06
CA THR A 109 14.14 -15.69 0.85
C THR A 109 14.06 -14.59 -0.21
N ILE A 110 12.84 -14.11 -0.49
CA ILE A 110 12.58 -13.03 -1.46
C ILE A 110 13.22 -11.70 -1.00
N PRO A 111 12.98 -11.20 0.23
CA PRO A 111 13.67 -10.02 0.76
C PRO A 111 15.20 -10.07 0.62
N TYR A 112 15.84 -11.21 0.89
CA TYR A 112 17.29 -11.34 0.76
C TYR A 112 17.73 -11.18 -0.69
N ALA A 113 17.03 -11.78 -1.64
CA ALA A 113 17.31 -11.64 -3.06
C ALA A 113 17.13 -10.19 -3.54
N LEU A 114 16.05 -9.53 -3.12
CA LEU A 114 15.75 -8.14 -3.47
C LEU A 114 16.77 -7.17 -2.87
N LEU A 115 17.19 -7.37 -1.63
CA LEU A 115 18.23 -6.57 -1.00
C LEU A 115 19.57 -6.74 -1.73
N THR A 116 19.92 -7.98 -2.08
CA THR A 116 21.11 -8.31 -2.87
C THR A 116 21.11 -7.56 -4.20
N ARG A 117 20.00 -7.62 -4.92
CA ARG A 117 19.80 -6.90 -6.18
C ARG A 117 19.96 -5.39 -5.98
N THR A 118 19.29 -4.82 -4.98
CA THR A 118 19.29 -3.38 -4.72
C THR A 118 20.70 -2.86 -4.37
N ILE A 119 21.50 -3.64 -3.64
CA ILE A 119 22.90 -3.33 -3.36
C ILE A 119 23.72 -3.37 -4.66
N ALA A 120 23.52 -4.41 -5.49
CA ALA A 120 24.25 -4.60 -6.72
C ALA A 120 23.96 -3.50 -7.77
N LEU A 121 22.74 -2.96 -7.78
CA LEU A 121 22.34 -1.81 -8.59
C LEU A 121 22.82 -0.46 -8.02
N GLY A 122 23.62 -0.44 -6.95
CA GLY A 122 24.13 0.79 -6.35
C GLY A 122 23.06 1.67 -5.68
N LYS A 123 21.83 1.16 -5.49
CA LYS A 123 20.70 1.93 -4.92
C LYS A 123 20.80 2.08 -3.40
N ILE A 124 21.73 1.36 -2.75
CA ILE A 124 22.05 1.50 -1.32
C ILE A 124 23.45 2.06 -1.17
N LYS A 125 23.56 3.13 -0.37
CA LYS A 125 24.83 3.76 -0.01
C LYS A 125 25.79 2.74 0.63
N PRO A 126 27.08 2.71 0.26
CA PRO A 126 28.04 1.72 0.75
C PRO A 126 28.06 1.55 2.28
N GLU A 127 28.00 2.65 3.02
CA GLU A 127 28.00 2.69 4.49
C GLU A 127 26.75 2.05 5.13
N LEU A 128 25.63 1.97 4.40
CA LEU A 128 24.39 1.38 4.89
C LEU A 128 24.23 -0.10 4.54
N ARG A 129 25.03 -0.64 3.60
CA ARG A 129 24.91 -2.03 3.11
C ARG A 129 25.00 -3.04 4.27
N ARG A 130 26.04 -2.92 5.08
CA ARG A 130 26.28 -3.84 6.22
C ARG A 130 25.15 -3.76 7.25
N HIS A 131 24.68 -2.54 7.53
CA HIS A 131 23.56 -2.31 8.44
C HIS A 131 22.29 -2.99 7.92
N ASN A 132 21.93 -2.80 6.66
CA ASN A 132 20.74 -3.41 6.05
C ASN A 132 20.82 -4.94 6.03
N ILE A 133 21.98 -5.52 5.69
CA ILE A 133 22.18 -6.99 5.70
C ILE A 133 21.95 -7.55 7.11
N LEU A 134 22.55 -6.95 8.13
CA LEU A 134 22.39 -7.39 9.51
C LEU A 134 20.96 -7.15 10.01
N ALA A 135 20.35 -6.03 9.65
CA ALA A 135 18.99 -5.72 10.04
C ALA A 135 17.99 -6.71 9.46
N LEU A 136 18.08 -7.05 8.17
CA LEU A 136 17.19 -8.05 7.55
C LEU A 136 17.34 -9.42 8.20
N LYS A 137 18.56 -9.79 8.58
CA LYS A 137 18.83 -11.04 9.30
C LYS A 137 18.21 -11.07 10.70
N ASP A 138 18.29 -9.95 11.42
CA ASP A 138 17.89 -9.89 12.82
C ASP A 138 16.39 -9.63 13.02
N ILE A 139 15.70 -9.06 12.05
CA ILE A 139 14.25 -8.82 12.15
C ILE A 139 13.46 -10.09 11.80
N ALA A 140 12.34 -10.27 12.51
CA ALA A 140 11.32 -11.24 12.14
C ALA A 140 10.62 -10.82 10.84
N TRP A 141 10.08 -11.78 10.10
CA TRP A 141 9.25 -11.54 8.92
C TRP A 141 8.11 -10.57 9.24
N ASP A 142 7.39 -10.78 10.33
CA ASP A 142 6.27 -9.92 10.74
C ASP A 142 6.68 -8.46 10.98
N HIS A 143 7.92 -8.22 11.41
CA HIS A 143 8.45 -6.86 11.57
C HIS A 143 8.75 -6.21 10.20
N LEU A 144 9.24 -6.97 9.24
CA LEU A 144 9.42 -6.48 7.87
C LEU A 144 8.07 -6.19 7.22
N ASP A 145 7.09 -7.08 7.39
CA ASP A 145 5.72 -6.89 6.91
C ASP A 145 5.06 -5.66 7.55
N PHE A 146 5.27 -5.46 8.86
CA PHE A 146 4.83 -4.27 9.57
C PHE A 146 5.45 -2.98 8.99
N LEU A 147 6.76 -2.96 8.69
CA LEU A 147 7.40 -1.82 8.05
C LEU A 147 6.83 -1.53 6.65
N ARG A 148 6.56 -2.58 5.85
CA ARG A 148 5.94 -2.43 4.53
C ARG A 148 4.54 -1.83 4.63
N LYS A 149 3.73 -2.31 5.56
CA LYS A 149 2.40 -1.74 5.83
C LYS A 149 2.48 -0.28 6.26
N LEU A 150 3.42 0.09 7.13
CA LEU A 150 3.66 1.49 7.50
C LEU A 150 4.07 2.34 6.29
N TYR A 151 4.92 1.80 5.42
CA TYR A 151 5.32 2.46 4.18
C TYR A 151 4.11 2.74 3.28
N VAL A 152 3.24 1.74 3.06
CA VAL A 152 2.00 1.89 2.29
C VAL A 152 1.11 2.97 2.89
N VAL A 153 0.83 2.89 4.20
CA VAL A 153 -0.02 3.88 4.89
C VAL A 153 0.57 5.29 4.86
N SER A 154 1.90 5.43 4.82
CA SER A 154 2.55 6.74 4.68
C SER A 154 2.45 7.35 3.27
N LYS A 155 2.17 6.52 2.25
CA LYS A 155 2.17 6.93 0.84
C LYS A 155 0.77 7.12 0.27
N TYR A 156 -0.21 6.36 0.75
CA TYR A 156 -1.57 6.36 0.22
C TYR A 156 -2.57 6.91 1.24
N ALA A 157 -3.61 7.60 0.77
CA ALA A 157 -4.70 8.08 1.60
C ALA A 157 -5.64 6.92 1.99
N ILE A 158 -5.22 6.07 2.93
CA ILE A 158 -5.94 4.86 3.30
C ILE A 158 -7.22 5.18 4.07
N ILE A 159 -8.32 4.55 3.66
CA ILE A 159 -9.62 4.66 4.33
C ILE A 159 -9.55 3.97 5.70
N PRO A 160 -9.88 4.64 6.82
CA PRO A 160 -9.87 3.99 8.12
C PRO A 160 -10.99 2.95 8.26
N LYS A 161 -10.98 2.14 9.32
CA LYS A 161 -12.12 1.24 9.59
C LYS A 161 -13.36 2.00 10.06
N GLN A 162 -13.14 3.06 10.85
CA GLN A 162 -14.18 3.91 11.40
C GLN A 162 -13.73 5.37 11.38
N GLY A 163 -14.70 6.28 11.34
CA GLY A 163 -14.44 7.72 11.40
C GLY A 163 -13.98 8.37 10.09
N PRO A 164 -13.84 9.71 10.11
CA PRO A 164 -13.35 10.50 8.97
C PRO A 164 -11.81 10.42 8.86
N GLY A 165 -11.27 10.99 7.78
CA GLY A 165 -9.83 11.13 7.58
C GLY A 165 -9.18 9.89 6.96
N SER A 166 -7.87 9.76 7.16
CA SER A 166 -7.06 8.65 6.64
C SER A 166 -6.32 7.96 7.78
N VAL A 167 -6.03 6.66 7.61
CA VAL A 167 -5.11 5.97 8.53
C VAL A 167 -3.73 6.63 8.42
N THR A 168 -3.12 6.95 9.56
CA THR A 168 -1.77 7.54 9.62
C THR A 168 -0.77 6.55 10.19
N ALA A 169 0.51 6.68 9.81
CA ALA A 169 1.58 5.90 10.41
C ALA A 169 1.61 6.06 11.95
N GLU A 170 1.38 7.27 12.45
CA GLU A 170 1.27 7.58 13.88
C GLU A 170 0.20 6.73 14.57
N SER A 171 -0.99 6.60 13.98
CA SER A 171 -2.08 5.79 14.56
C SER A 171 -1.72 4.31 14.70
N ILE A 172 -0.88 3.79 13.80
CA ILE A 172 -0.37 2.41 13.85
C ILE A 172 0.75 2.28 14.87
N LEU A 173 1.67 3.25 14.89
CA LEU A 173 2.84 3.28 15.75
C LEU A 173 2.53 3.62 17.22
N THR A 174 1.33 4.09 17.52
CA THR A 174 0.91 4.44 18.90
C THR A 174 -0.30 3.64 19.38
N GLY A 175 -1.00 2.94 18.47
CA GLY A 175 -2.24 2.21 18.75
C GLY A 175 -2.07 0.83 19.38
N TYR A 176 -0.88 0.45 19.83
CA TYR A 176 -0.61 -0.85 20.44
C TYR A 176 -0.83 -0.86 21.97
N VAL A 177 -0.96 -2.06 22.54
CA VAL A 177 -0.96 -2.24 24.00
C VAL A 177 0.49 -2.34 24.49
N PRO A 178 0.92 -1.59 25.51
CA PRO A 178 2.26 -1.73 26.07
C PRO A 178 2.56 -3.17 26.51
N GLY A 179 3.67 -3.71 26.00
CA GLY A 179 4.13 -5.08 26.27
C GLY A 179 3.60 -6.13 25.27
N SER A 180 2.76 -5.74 24.31
CA SER A 180 2.35 -6.58 23.18
C SER A 180 3.51 -6.88 22.22
N ILE A 181 3.28 -7.83 21.31
CA ILE A 181 4.24 -8.17 20.24
C ILE A 181 4.45 -6.96 19.33
N GLU A 182 3.39 -6.20 19.03
CA GLU A 182 3.43 -4.98 18.23
C GLU A 182 4.26 -3.89 18.93
N HIS A 183 4.15 -3.74 20.25
CA HIS A 183 5.00 -2.83 21.01
C HIS A 183 6.48 -3.24 20.90
N LEU A 184 6.80 -4.52 21.03
CA LEU A 184 8.18 -5.03 20.90
C LEU A 184 8.72 -4.86 19.49
N ALA A 185 7.89 -5.04 18.47
CA ALA A 185 8.23 -4.75 17.07
C ALA A 185 8.63 -3.29 16.90
N VAL A 186 7.80 -2.35 17.38
CA VAL A 186 8.09 -0.90 17.28
C VAL A 186 9.39 -0.54 18.01
N VAL A 187 9.60 -1.05 19.23
CA VAL A 187 10.85 -0.82 19.97
C VAL A 187 12.08 -1.36 19.22
N SER A 188 11.99 -2.59 18.71
CA SER A 188 13.07 -3.22 17.94
C SER A 188 13.40 -2.42 16.67
N LEU A 189 12.37 -2.06 15.90
CA LEU A 189 12.49 -1.30 14.65
C LEU A 189 13.01 0.13 14.87
N THR A 190 12.63 0.76 15.99
CA THR A 190 13.16 2.07 16.41
C THR A 190 14.64 1.96 16.77
N SER A 191 15.04 0.91 17.53
CA SER A 191 16.44 0.71 17.90
C SER A 191 17.36 0.46 16.70
N LYS A 192 16.81 -0.06 15.60
CA LYS A 192 17.50 -0.23 14.31
C LYS A 192 17.48 1.04 13.44
N GLY A 193 16.80 2.11 13.85
CA GLY A 193 16.75 3.39 13.14
C GLY A 193 15.75 3.44 11.97
N PHE A 194 14.86 2.45 11.85
CA PHE A 194 13.84 2.43 10.79
C PHE A 194 12.60 3.27 11.12
N ILE A 195 12.35 3.52 12.40
CA ILE A 195 11.27 4.36 12.91
C ILE A 195 11.89 5.55 13.63
N ASP A 196 11.38 6.75 13.36
CA ASP A 196 11.76 7.99 14.04
C ASP A 196 10.50 8.63 14.65
N GLY A 197 10.40 8.55 15.97
CA GLY A 197 9.20 8.97 16.71
C GLY A 197 7.94 8.25 16.23
N VAL A 198 7.05 9.00 15.57
CA VAL A 198 5.74 8.53 15.08
C VAL A 198 5.69 8.31 13.57
N GLN A 199 6.84 8.21 12.92
CA GLN A 199 6.93 8.03 11.47
C GLN A 199 8.02 7.04 11.06
N LEU A 200 7.91 6.55 9.82
CA LEU A 200 8.99 5.79 9.18
C LEU A 200 10.14 6.74 8.83
N SER A 201 11.36 6.42 9.26
CA SER A 201 12.54 7.20 8.93
C SER A 201 12.89 7.07 7.44
N ASP A 202 13.76 7.93 6.92
CA ASP A 202 14.21 7.80 5.53
C ASP A 202 15.01 6.52 5.32
N LEU A 203 15.81 6.10 6.30
CA LEU A 203 16.47 4.79 6.31
C LEU A 203 15.45 3.65 6.27
N GLY A 204 14.37 3.73 7.04
CA GLY A 204 13.29 2.75 7.03
C GLY A 204 12.59 2.66 5.67
N LYS A 205 12.30 3.80 5.03
CA LYS A 205 11.72 3.85 3.68
C LYS A 205 12.64 3.23 2.64
N GLU A 206 13.94 3.52 2.68
CA GLU A 206 14.94 2.95 1.78
C GLU A 206 15.06 1.43 2.00
N PHE A 207 15.12 0.98 3.25
CA PHE A 207 15.20 -0.43 3.61
C PHE A 207 13.99 -1.23 3.13
N VAL A 208 12.77 -0.72 3.36
CA VAL A 208 11.53 -1.35 2.89
C VAL A 208 11.54 -1.50 1.38
N LYS A 209 11.87 -0.43 0.64
CA LYS A 209 11.95 -0.46 -0.82
C LYS A 209 13.00 -1.46 -1.33
N ALA A 210 14.12 -1.59 -0.61
CA ALA A 210 15.18 -2.52 -1.00
C ALA A 210 14.79 -4.00 -0.80
N CYS A 211 13.91 -4.29 0.15
CA CYS A 211 13.54 -5.65 0.55
C CYS A 211 12.15 -6.09 0.06
N SER A 212 11.48 -5.28 -0.78
CA SER A 212 10.09 -5.51 -1.16
C SER A 212 9.89 -5.32 -2.65
N SER A 213 8.98 -6.09 -3.23
CA SER A 213 8.49 -5.80 -4.56
C SER A 213 7.57 -4.57 -4.53
N SER A 214 7.32 -3.98 -5.69
CA SER A 214 6.33 -2.91 -5.86
C SER A 214 4.93 -3.38 -5.49
N ASP A 215 4.58 -4.63 -5.84
CA ASP A 215 3.30 -5.27 -5.52
C ASP A 215 3.09 -5.37 -4.01
N ASP A 216 4.13 -5.74 -3.24
CA ASP A 216 4.12 -5.76 -1.78
C ASP A 216 3.92 -4.37 -1.14
N LEU A 217 4.16 -3.31 -1.91
CA LEU A 217 4.06 -1.90 -1.50
C LEU A 217 2.83 -1.21 -2.09
N THR A 218 1.80 -2.00 -2.43
CA THR A 218 0.48 -1.50 -2.81
C THR A 218 -0.53 -1.63 -1.66
N PRO A 219 -1.59 -0.80 -1.64
CA PRO A 219 -2.72 -0.97 -0.72
C PRO A 219 -3.37 -2.36 -0.84
N GLY A 220 -3.40 -2.92 -2.05
CA GLY A 220 -4.00 -4.22 -2.34
C GLY A 220 -3.34 -5.38 -1.59
N ALA A 221 -2.03 -5.33 -1.38
CA ALA A 221 -1.28 -6.35 -0.61
C ALA A 221 -1.77 -6.51 0.84
N TYR A 222 -2.41 -5.48 1.39
CA TYR A 222 -2.91 -5.47 2.78
C TYR A 222 -4.45 -5.34 2.85
N GLU A 223 -5.14 -5.60 1.75
CA GLU A 223 -6.61 -5.44 1.63
C GLU A 223 -7.09 -4.02 2.04
N LEU A 224 -6.25 -3.01 1.81
CA LEU A 224 -6.54 -1.63 2.17
C LEU A 224 -7.22 -0.91 1.00
N GLN A 225 -8.24 -0.13 1.34
CA GLN A 225 -8.89 0.78 0.39
C GLN A 225 -8.28 2.17 0.48
N VAL A 226 -8.21 2.85 -0.65
CA VAL A 226 -7.69 4.22 -0.76
C VAL A 226 -8.84 5.17 -1.09
N TRP A 227 -8.81 6.35 -0.48
CA TRP A 227 -9.64 7.45 -0.94
C TRP A 227 -9.26 7.83 -2.39
N SER A 228 -10.27 7.92 -3.24
CA SER A 228 -10.17 8.62 -4.51
C SER A 228 -10.00 10.13 -4.28
N ASP A 229 -9.58 10.85 -5.32
CA ASP A 229 -9.56 12.31 -5.32
C ASP A 229 -10.97 12.94 -5.36
N SER A 230 -12.02 12.11 -5.36
CA SER A 230 -13.41 12.54 -5.33
C SER A 230 -13.91 12.82 -3.91
N LYS A 231 -14.53 13.99 -3.75
CA LYS A 231 -15.14 14.48 -2.51
C LYS A 231 -16.58 14.92 -2.77
N CYS A 232 -17.50 14.25 -2.11
CA CYS A 232 -18.94 14.48 -2.22
C CYS A 232 -19.43 15.48 -1.17
N ASP A 233 -20.20 16.46 -1.63
CA ASP A 233 -21.04 17.32 -0.79
C ASP A 233 -22.40 16.63 -0.61
N ILE A 234 -22.80 16.36 0.63
CA ILE A 234 -24.14 15.84 0.92
C ILE A 234 -24.97 17.01 1.41
N ILE A 235 -26.01 17.38 0.66
CA ILE A 235 -26.89 18.50 0.94
C ILE A 235 -28.24 17.95 1.38
N LEU A 236 -28.59 18.16 2.65
CA LEU A 236 -29.82 17.69 3.26
C LEU A 236 -30.83 18.84 3.39
N LEU A 237 -31.93 18.74 2.64
CA LEU A 237 -33.02 19.74 2.62
C LEU A 237 -34.23 19.32 3.47
N ASP A 238 -34.10 18.20 4.18
CA ASP A 238 -35.11 17.67 5.09
C ASP A 238 -34.46 17.11 6.36
N GLN A 239 -34.84 17.66 7.52
CA GLN A 239 -34.22 17.36 8.81
C GLN A 239 -34.91 16.23 9.59
N SER A 240 -35.73 15.43 8.92
CA SER A 240 -36.40 14.31 9.58
C SER A 240 -35.44 13.19 9.96
N ASP A 241 -35.79 12.42 10.99
CA ASP A 241 -35.01 11.27 11.46
C ASP A 241 -34.75 10.22 10.35
N SER A 242 -35.73 10.01 9.45
CA SER A 242 -35.58 9.12 8.29
C SER A 242 -34.49 9.61 7.34
N SER A 243 -34.41 10.92 7.12
CA SER A 243 -33.45 11.50 6.19
C SER A 243 -32.03 11.53 6.78
N MET A 244 -31.91 11.65 8.10
CA MET A 244 -30.62 11.49 8.80
C MET A 244 -30.07 10.06 8.69
N ARG A 245 -30.92 9.03 8.84
CA ARG A 245 -30.52 7.63 8.57
C ARG A 245 -30.06 7.44 7.13
N PHE A 246 -30.72 8.12 6.20
CA PHE A 246 -30.34 8.09 4.79
C PHE A 246 -28.94 8.65 4.54
N VAL A 247 -28.58 9.73 5.24
CA VAL A 247 -27.24 10.32 5.17
C VAL A 247 -26.18 9.31 5.62
N GLU A 248 -26.40 8.58 6.71
CA GLU A 248 -25.45 7.55 7.19
C GLU A 248 -25.27 6.43 6.15
N LEU A 249 -26.36 5.98 5.52
CA LEU A 249 -26.32 4.97 4.47
C LEU A 249 -25.57 5.47 3.22
N ILE A 250 -25.77 6.73 2.83
CA ILE A 250 -25.03 7.37 1.73
C ILE A 250 -23.55 7.50 2.06
N GLN A 251 -23.20 7.97 3.26
CA GLN A 251 -21.80 8.08 3.70
C GLN A 251 -21.11 6.70 3.70
N SER A 252 -21.80 5.66 4.17
CA SER A 252 -21.29 4.28 4.11
C SER A 252 -21.07 3.80 2.67
N ALA A 253 -22.02 4.07 1.77
CA ALA A 253 -21.92 3.71 0.36
C ALA A 253 -20.80 4.48 -0.37
N LEU A 254 -20.66 5.79 -0.11
CA LEU A 254 -19.56 6.62 -0.63
C LEU A 254 -18.21 6.09 -0.20
N ARG A 255 -18.07 5.76 1.10
CA ARG A 255 -16.85 5.15 1.65
C ARG A 255 -16.50 3.85 0.95
N ALA A 256 -17.47 2.98 0.70
CA ALA A 256 -17.26 1.72 -0.02
C ALA A 256 -16.80 1.91 -1.48
N LYS A 257 -17.00 3.09 -2.06
CA LYS A 257 -16.47 3.48 -3.38
C LYS A 257 -15.21 4.35 -3.30
N GLY A 258 -14.65 4.54 -2.10
CA GLY A 258 -13.51 5.42 -1.89
C GLY A 258 -13.78 6.89 -2.15
N ILE A 259 -15.04 7.34 -2.13
CA ILE A 259 -15.39 8.75 -2.30
C ILE A 259 -15.48 9.39 -0.92
N GLY A 260 -14.64 10.39 -0.67
CA GLY A 260 -14.66 11.13 0.60
C GLY A 260 -15.95 11.94 0.73
N CYS A 261 -16.45 12.10 1.95
CA CYS A 261 -17.45 13.12 2.26
C CYS A 261 -16.78 14.26 3.02
N GLY A 262 -17.25 15.50 2.82
CA GLY A 262 -16.81 16.63 3.63
C GLY A 262 -17.05 16.41 5.13
N SER A 263 -16.47 17.27 5.99
CA SER A 263 -16.58 17.19 7.46
C SER A 263 -17.98 17.40 8.03
N GLY A 264 -19.01 17.48 7.18
CA GLY A 264 -20.40 17.55 7.59
C GLY A 264 -21.35 17.50 6.41
N THR A 265 -22.58 17.08 6.69
CA THR A 265 -23.71 17.22 5.77
C THR A 265 -24.18 18.67 5.79
N ALA A 266 -24.23 19.32 4.63
CA ALA A 266 -24.74 20.67 4.51
C ALA A 266 -26.26 20.66 4.67
N MET A 267 -26.75 21.23 5.76
CA MET A 267 -28.19 21.42 5.97
C MET A 267 -28.71 22.57 5.10
N GLU A 268 -30.02 22.66 4.89
CA GLU A 268 -30.67 23.76 4.14
C GLU A 268 -30.20 25.16 4.56
N GLY A 269 -29.94 25.39 5.86
CA GLY A 269 -29.42 26.66 6.36
C GLY A 269 -28.06 27.06 5.77
N ALA A 270 -27.25 26.11 5.30
CA ALA A 270 -25.99 26.37 4.61
C ALA A 270 -26.20 27.04 3.24
N LEU A 271 -27.40 26.94 2.66
CA LEU A 271 -27.77 27.60 1.40
C LEU A 271 -28.18 29.07 1.59
N LYS A 272 -28.26 29.57 2.84
CA LYS A 272 -28.49 31.00 3.11
C LYS A 272 -27.29 31.87 2.72
N ARG A 273 -26.14 31.26 2.45
CA ARG A 273 -24.95 31.93 1.94
C ARG A 273 -24.67 31.41 0.55
N ARG A 274 -24.37 32.30 -0.39
CA ARG A 274 -23.93 31.96 -1.74
C ARG A 274 -22.46 31.49 -1.73
N GLU A 275 -22.21 30.37 -1.07
CA GLU A 275 -20.89 29.77 -0.95
C GLU A 275 -20.79 28.52 -1.82
N ALA A 276 -19.87 28.55 -2.79
CA ALA A 276 -19.49 27.35 -3.50
C ALA A 276 -18.69 26.43 -2.55
N SER A 277 -18.98 25.14 -2.55
CA SER A 277 -18.17 24.17 -1.84
C SER A 277 -16.88 23.93 -2.64
N LEU A 278 -15.81 24.65 -2.28
CA LEU A 278 -14.52 24.64 -2.97
C LEU A 278 -13.78 23.29 -2.87
N PHE A 279 -14.10 22.50 -1.84
CA PHE A 279 -13.40 21.25 -1.52
C PHE A 279 -14.14 19.99 -1.97
N THR A 280 -15.27 20.13 -2.68
CA THR A 280 -16.07 19.02 -3.20
C THR A 280 -16.17 19.12 -4.71
N ASN A 281 -16.09 17.99 -5.38
CA ASN A 281 -16.17 17.91 -6.85
C ASN A 281 -17.40 17.14 -7.32
N CYS A 282 -18.19 16.55 -6.42
CA CYS A 282 -19.49 15.94 -6.71
C CYS A 282 -20.50 16.26 -5.59
N ALA A 283 -21.79 16.05 -5.85
CA ALA A 283 -22.84 16.37 -4.89
C ALA A 283 -23.98 15.34 -4.88
N ILE A 284 -24.58 15.17 -3.70
CA ILE A 284 -25.84 14.46 -3.49
C ILE A 284 -26.80 15.41 -2.77
N VAL A 285 -27.99 15.61 -3.34
CA VAL A 285 -29.03 16.44 -2.73
C VAL A 285 -30.17 15.55 -2.27
N ILE A 286 -30.49 15.58 -0.98
CA ILE A 286 -31.53 14.74 -0.36
C ILE A 286 -32.70 15.62 0.05
N PHE A 287 -33.90 15.27 -0.41
CA PHE A 287 -35.13 15.99 -0.08
C PHE A 287 -36.35 15.07 -0.09
N ARG A 288 -37.39 15.47 0.63
CA ARG A 288 -38.70 14.80 0.58
C ARG A 288 -39.55 15.31 -0.59
N ARG A 289 -40.49 14.47 -1.02
CA ARG A 289 -41.54 14.89 -1.95
C ARG A 289 -42.30 16.12 -1.44
N GLY A 290 -42.58 17.04 -2.37
CA GLY A 290 -43.24 18.31 -2.09
C GLY A 290 -42.32 19.40 -1.53
N LYS A 291 -41.01 19.13 -1.34
CA LYS A 291 -40.06 20.17 -0.93
C LYS A 291 -39.99 21.26 -2.00
N ARG A 292 -40.34 22.49 -1.61
CA ARG A 292 -40.11 23.70 -2.40
C ARG A 292 -39.11 24.58 -1.68
N LEU A 293 -38.17 25.13 -2.45
CA LEU A 293 -37.20 26.09 -1.95
C LEU A 293 -37.66 27.50 -2.35
N GLU A 294 -37.39 28.47 -1.49
CA GLU A 294 -37.48 29.88 -1.86
C GLU A 294 -36.50 30.18 -3.01
N ALA A 295 -36.83 31.15 -3.87
CA ALA A 295 -36.05 31.43 -5.09
C ALA A 295 -34.55 31.66 -4.82
N GLU A 296 -34.22 32.37 -3.74
CA GLU A 296 -32.85 32.63 -3.32
C GLU A 296 -32.11 31.33 -2.93
N LEU A 297 -32.75 30.45 -2.17
CA LEU A 297 -32.17 29.16 -1.77
C LEU A 297 -32.00 28.23 -2.97
N GLN A 298 -32.91 28.28 -3.94
CA GLN A 298 -32.81 27.51 -5.19
C GLN A 298 -31.64 28.01 -6.05
N GLU A 299 -31.47 29.32 -6.21
CA GLU A 299 -30.31 29.89 -6.92
C GLU A 299 -28.99 29.50 -6.22
N ASN A 300 -28.96 29.59 -4.88
CA ASN A 300 -27.76 29.22 -4.11
C ASN A 300 -27.45 27.72 -4.21
N LEU A 301 -28.47 26.86 -4.25
CA LEU A 301 -28.29 25.42 -4.48
C LEU A 301 -27.71 25.16 -5.89
N GLN A 302 -28.27 25.78 -6.92
CA GLN A 302 -27.76 25.67 -8.29
C GLN A 302 -26.32 26.15 -8.40
N HIS A 303 -25.98 27.27 -7.75
CA HIS A 303 -24.63 27.81 -7.71
C HIS A 303 -23.65 26.87 -6.97
N ARG A 304 -24.07 26.30 -5.84
CA ARG A 304 -23.23 25.41 -5.02
C ARG A 304 -22.90 24.10 -5.73
N VAL A 305 -23.89 23.52 -6.40
CA VAL A 305 -23.70 22.29 -7.19
C VAL A 305 -22.97 22.59 -8.51
N GLY A 306 -23.32 23.70 -9.17
CA GLY A 306 -22.68 24.14 -10.41
C GLY A 306 -22.74 23.05 -11.49
N THR A 307 -21.59 22.72 -12.06
CA THR A 307 -21.42 21.70 -13.11
C THR A 307 -20.89 20.37 -12.59
N LYS A 308 -20.93 20.16 -11.28
CA LYS A 308 -20.44 18.94 -10.64
C LYS A 308 -21.37 17.75 -10.98
N PRO A 309 -20.86 16.50 -11.00
CA PRO A 309 -21.69 15.31 -10.98
C PRO A 309 -22.68 15.38 -9.83
N LEU A 310 -23.96 15.16 -10.12
CA LEU A 310 -25.07 15.37 -9.20
C LEU A 310 -26.05 14.21 -9.28
N VAL A 311 -26.40 13.69 -8.11
CA VAL A 311 -27.57 12.82 -7.93
C VAL A 311 -28.52 13.47 -6.91
N GLN A 312 -29.77 13.58 -7.30
CA GLN A 312 -30.88 14.05 -6.46
C GLN A 312 -31.64 12.85 -5.92
N LEU A 313 -31.82 12.79 -4.61
CA LEU A 313 -32.52 11.73 -3.91
C LEU A 313 -33.84 12.26 -3.39
N LEU A 314 -34.92 11.78 -4.00
CA LEU A 314 -36.27 12.07 -3.59
C LEU A 314 -36.78 10.96 -2.67
N ILE A 315 -36.99 11.29 -1.40
CA ILE A 315 -37.64 10.38 -0.45
C ILE A 315 -39.16 10.49 -0.65
N ASP A 316 -39.77 9.38 -1.07
CA ASP A 316 -41.19 9.27 -1.36
C ASP A 316 -41.85 8.24 -0.45
N SER A 317 -42.72 8.70 0.45
CA SER A 317 -43.53 7.85 1.32
C SER A 317 -44.87 7.44 0.71
N ASP A 318 -45.41 8.20 -0.26
CA ASP A 318 -46.86 8.22 -0.53
C ASP A 318 -47.24 7.99 -2.01
N GLY A 319 -46.30 8.06 -2.96
CA GLY A 319 -46.47 7.43 -4.29
C GLY A 319 -47.43 8.05 -5.33
N VAL A 320 -48.09 9.18 -5.07
CA VAL A 320 -49.20 9.66 -5.94
C VAL A 320 -48.81 10.68 -7.03
N GLU A 321 -47.67 11.39 -6.94
CA GLU A 321 -47.36 12.52 -7.83
C GLU A 321 -45.97 12.45 -8.50
N THR A 322 -45.83 13.10 -9.66
CA THR A 322 -44.57 13.18 -10.42
C THR A 322 -43.49 13.95 -9.64
N PRO A 323 -42.23 13.46 -9.62
CA PRO A 323 -41.15 14.07 -8.87
C PRO A 323 -40.79 15.47 -9.41
N GLU A 324 -40.95 16.52 -8.59
CA GLU A 324 -40.45 17.87 -8.90
C GLU A 324 -38.91 17.90 -8.75
N GLN A 325 -38.23 18.37 -9.79
CA GLN A 325 -36.78 18.50 -9.85
C GLN A 325 -36.32 19.85 -9.29
N LEU A 326 -35.44 19.85 -8.28
CA LEU A 326 -34.94 21.09 -7.67
C LEU A 326 -33.80 21.72 -8.50
N VAL A 327 -32.94 20.88 -9.09
CA VAL A 327 -31.78 21.27 -9.89
C VAL A 327 -31.65 20.35 -11.10
N SER A 328 -31.11 20.81 -12.23
CA SER A 328 -30.81 19.93 -13.36
C SER A 328 -29.81 18.83 -12.96
N GLY A 329 -30.16 17.57 -13.21
CA GLY A 329 -29.38 16.40 -12.79
C GLY A 329 -30.21 15.13 -12.71
N GLU A 330 -29.56 14.02 -12.37
CA GLU A 330 -30.21 12.72 -12.26
C GLU A 330 -31.04 12.64 -10.98
N ILE A 331 -32.30 12.23 -11.06
CA ILE A 331 -33.18 12.03 -9.90
C ILE A 331 -33.39 10.54 -9.67
N LEU A 332 -33.22 10.12 -8.42
CA LEU A 332 -33.56 8.80 -7.94
C LEU A 332 -34.67 8.93 -6.90
N VAL A 333 -35.82 8.31 -7.17
CA VAL A 333 -36.95 8.24 -6.24
C VAL A 333 -36.79 6.99 -5.39
N ILE A 334 -36.86 7.16 -4.07
CA ILE A 334 -36.59 6.10 -3.10
C ILE A 334 -37.77 6.02 -2.14
N ASN A 335 -38.34 4.83 -2.05
CA ASN A 335 -39.34 4.50 -1.06
C ASN A 335 -38.65 4.17 0.28
N SER A 336 -39.22 4.64 1.40
CA SER A 336 -38.70 4.43 2.75
C SER A 336 -38.52 2.96 3.14
N GLY A 337 -39.19 2.03 2.46
CA GLY A 337 -38.97 0.58 2.64
C GLY A 337 -37.65 0.03 2.08
N ASN A 338 -36.87 0.82 1.33
CA ASN A 338 -35.69 0.33 0.61
C ASN A 338 -34.48 1.27 0.66
N GLU A 339 -34.28 1.92 1.81
CA GLU A 339 -33.31 3.00 1.96
C GLU A 339 -31.87 2.59 1.63
N LYS A 340 -31.44 1.42 2.10
CA LYS A 340 -30.07 0.91 1.88
C LYS A 340 -29.76 0.72 0.39
N ARG A 341 -30.66 0.05 -0.35
CA ARG A 341 -30.48 -0.16 -1.79
C ARG A 341 -30.52 1.17 -2.54
N GLY A 342 -31.42 2.05 -2.14
CA GLY A 342 -31.54 3.38 -2.71
C GLY A 342 -30.26 4.19 -2.54
N ALA A 343 -29.65 4.16 -1.35
CA ALA A 343 -28.38 4.83 -1.07
C ALA A 343 -27.23 4.27 -1.91
N THR A 344 -27.11 2.94 -1.99
CA THR A 344 -26.09 2.29 -2.84
C THR A 344 -26.26 2.68 -4.31
N LEU A 345 -27.48 2.62 -4.84
CA LEU A 345 -27.77 2.97 -6.23
C LEU A 345 -27.47 4.45 -6.55
N ALA A 346 -27.76 5.34 -5.60
CA ALA A 346 -27.43 6.76 -5.73
C ALA A 346 -25.93 6.98 -5.90
N VAL A 347 -25.14 6.33 -5.05
CA VAL A 347 -23.68 6.43 -5.08
C VAL A 347 -23.10 5.76 -6.33
N GLU A 348 -23.66 4.65 -6.80
CA GLU A 348 -23.24 4.00 -8.05
C GLU A 348 -23.47 4.89 -9.27
N LYS A 349 -24.63 5.56 -9.32
CA LYS A 349 -24.93 6.55 -10.36
C LYS A 349 -23.97 7.73 -10.30
N LEU A 350 -23.73 8.26 -9.10
CA LEU A 350 -22.78 9.35 -8.90
C LEU A 350 -21.36 8.96 -9.36
N ALA A 351 -20.86 7.81 -8.92
CA ALA A 351 -19.55 7.30 -9.32
C ALA A 351 -19.44 7.16 -10.84
N THR A 352 -20.48 6.65 -11.50
CA THR A 352 -20.53 6.55 -12.97
C THR A 352 -20.42 7.93 -13.64
N GLN A 353 -21.07 8.95 -13.10
CA GLN A 353 -20.98 10.31 -13.63
C GLN A 353 -19.57 10.91 -13.43
N ILE A 354 -18.95 10.68 -12.27
CA ILE A 354 -17.57 11.10 -11.97
C ILE A 354 -16.60 10.51 -13.00
N TYR A 355 -16.64 9.19 -13.20
CA TYR A 355 -15.73 8.51 -14.14
C TYR A 355 -15.89 9.00 -15.59
N LYS A 356 -17.12 9.28 -16.02
CA LYS A 356 -17.38 9.85 -17.36
C LYS A 356 -16.76 11.24 -17.51
N GLN A 357 -16.88 12.08 -16.48
CA GLN A 357 -16.33 13.43 -16.51
C GLN A 357 -14.80 13.43 -16.49
N GLU A 358 -14.18 12.56 -15.69
CA GLU A 358 -12.73 12.39 -15.66
C GLU A 358 -12.19 11.91 -17.01
N SER A 359 -12.84 10.93 -17.63
CA SER A 359 -12.45 10.42 -18.95
C SER A 359 -12.49 11.51 -20.03
N SER A 360 -13.48 12.41 -19.97
CA SER A 360 -13.60 13.53 -20.93
C SER A 360 -12.59 14.66 -20.75
N ARG A 361 -11.86 14.70 -19.63
CA ARG A 361 -10.81 15.72 -19.38
C ARG A 361 -9.43 15.29 -19.86
N VAL A 362 -9.24 13.98 -20.06
CA VAL A 362 -7.95 13.39 -20.48
C VAL A 362 -7.87 13.25 -22.01
N SER A 363 -9.03 13.20 -22.69
CA SER A 363 -9.18 13.32 -24.15
C SER A 363 -9.19 14.77 -24.60
#